data_AF-A0AAD5M1W1-F1
#
_entry.id   AF-A0AAD5M1W1-F1
#
_cell.length_a   1.000
_cell.length_b   1.000
_cell.length_c   1.000
_cell.angle_alpha   90.00
_cell.angle_beta   90.00
_cell.angle_gamma   90.00
#
_symmetry.space_group_name_H-M   'P 1'
#
loop_
_entity.id
_entity.type
_entity.pdbx_description
1 polymer ?
#
loop_
_entity_poly.entity_id
_entity_poly.type
_entity_poly.pdbx_seq_one_letter_code
_entity_poly.pdbx_strand_id
1 'polypeptide(L)' 'MPTANKGVLVKCDPATKQYLLHLNETAVQHRFVIEDLDETHLFIVPDPKVIAFIEKKMDEWNETNTYQAPTQ' A
#
# COMPACT_ATOMS: atom_id res chain seq x y z
N MET A 1 26.30 -15.38 4.61
CA MET A 1 26.39 -13.96 5.01
C MET A 1 24.98 -13.43 5.16
N PRO A 2 24.63 -12.65 6.20
CA PRO A 2 23.32 -12.03 6.27
C PRO A 2 23.19 -10.98 5.16
N THR A 3 22.08 -11.01 4.43
CA THR A 3 21.71 -10.01 3.42
C THR A 3 20.69 -9.06 4.04
N ALA A 4 20.94 -7.75 3.94
CA ALA A 4 20.01 -6.72 4.41
C ALA A 4 19.55 -5.89 3.20
N ASN A 5 18.24 -5.86 2.97
CA ASN A 5 17.62 -5.06 1.92
C ASN A 5 17.14 -3.74 2.52
N LYS A 6 17.45 -2.62 1.86
CA LYS A 6 16.90 -1.31 2.25
C LYS A 6 15.49 -1.17 1.67
N GLY A 7 14.54 -0.79 2.50
CA GLY A 7 13.15 -0.62 2.10
C GLY A 7 12.34 0.10 3.17
N VAL A 8 11.05 0.26 2.91
CA VAL A 8 10.11 0.86 3.84
C VAL A 8 9.15 -0.23 4.32
N LEU A 9 8.98 -0.31 5.64
CA LEU A 9 8.01 -1.20 6.27
C LEU A 9 6.68 -0.46 6.41
N VAL A 10 5.66 -0.95 5.73
CA VAL A 10 4.29 -0.43 5.83
C VAL A 10 3.50 -1.34 6.75
N LYS A 11 2.90 -0.75 7.79
CA LYS A 11 1.97 -1.43 8.70
C LYS A 11 0.56 -0.95 8.43
N CYS A 12 -0.34 -1.86 8.11
CA CYS A 12 -1.74 -1.58 7.79
C CYS A 12 -2.65 -2.76 8.21
N ASP A 13 -3.97 -2.58 8.13
CA ASP A 13 -4.91 -3.67 8.37
C ASP A 13 -4.95 -4.66 7.17
N PRO A 14 -5.51 -5.87 7.34
CA PRO A 14 -5.53 -6.88 6.29
C PRO A 14 -6.28 -6.46 5.02
N ALA A 15 -7.32 -5.61 5.11
CA ALA A 15 -8.07 -5.17 3.95
C ALA A 15 -7.26 -4.17 3.11
N THR A 16 -6.64 -3.20 3.78
CA THR A 16 -5.72 -2.25 3.14
C THR A 16 -4.54 -2.98 2.48
N LYS A 17 -3.98 -3.99 3.15
CA LYS A 17 -2.89 -4.80 2.58
C LYS A 17 -3.30 -5.44 1.25
N GLN A 18 -4.46 -6.07 1.21
CA GLN A 18 -4.97 -6.70 -0.02
C GLN A 18 -5.18 -5.68 -1.14
N TYR A 19 -5.66 -4.49 -0.81
CA TYR A 19 -5.77 -3.39 -1.77
C TYR A 19 -4.39 -2.98 -2.33
N LEU A 20 -3.37 -2.83 -1.48
CA LEU A 20 -2.01 -2.52 -1.92
C LEU A 20 -1.39 -3.61 -2.79
N LEU A 21 -1.61 -4.88 -2.46
CA LEU A 21 -1.17 -6.01 -3.30
C LEU A 21 -1.84 -5.97 -4.68
N HIS A 22 -3.16 -5.71 -4.72
CA HIS A 22 -3.88 -5.55 -5.98
C HIS A 22 -3.38 -4.37 -6.81
N LEU A 23 -3.09 -3.22 -6.17
CA LEU A 23 -2.46 -2.08 -6.83
C LEU A 23 -1.08 -2.43 -7.38
N ASN A 24 -0.28 -3.19 -6.64
CA ASN A 24 1.04 -3.65 -7.07
C ASN A 24 0.97 -4.59 -8.27
N GLU A 25 -0.04 -5.46 -8.35
CA GLU A 25 -0.28 -6.33 -9.52
C GLU A 25 -0.79 -5.54 -10.74
N THR A 26 -1.64 -4.55 -10.51
CA THR A 26 -2.27 -3.74 -11.57
C THR A 26 -1.35 -2.62 -12.07
N ALA A 27 -0.33 -2.23 -11.29
CA ALA A 27 0.68 -1.25 -11.67
C ALA A 27 1.57 -1.82 -12.80
N VAL A 28 1.13 -1.65 -14.04
CA VAL A 28 1.79 -2.15 -15.26
C VAL A 28 3.26 -1.70 -15.37
N GLN A 29 3.60 -0.54 -14.79
CA GLN A 29 4.94 0.04 -14.95
C GLN A 29 5.83 -0.18 -13.72
N HIS A 30 5.33 -0.11 -12.49
CA HIS A 30 6.18 -0.12 -11.28
C HIS A 30 5.57 -0.97 -10.16
N ARG A 31 6.02 -2.22 -10.07
CA ARG A 31 5.86 -3.01 -8.85
C ARG A 31 6.67 -2.37 -7.73
N PHE A 32 6.05 -2.20 -6.59
CA PHE A 32 6.63 -1.54 -5.42
C PHE A 32 6.77 -2.45 -4.21
N VAL A 33 6.07 -3.59 -4.18
CA VAL A 33 6.21 -4.59 -3.10
C VAL A 33 7.48 -5.39 -3.33
N ILE A 34 8.38 -5.35 -2.34
CA ILE A 34 9.57 -6.19 -2.28
C ILE A 34 9.21 -7.54 -1.68
N GLU A 35 8.54 -7.53 -0.52
CA GLU A 35 8.21 -8.74 0.22
C GLU A 35 6.92 -8.57 1.04
N ASP A 36 6.14 -9.63 1.11
CA ASP A 36 5.00 -9.75 2.02
C ASP A 36 5.46 -10.48 3.28
N LEU A 37 5.43 -9.80 4.43
CA LEU A 37 5.99 -10.31 5.69
C LEU A 37 4.95 -11.04 6.54
N ASP A 38 3.76 -10.46 6.67
CA ASP A 38 2.63 -11.03 7.42
C ASP A 38 1.32 -10.34 7.03
N GLU A 39 0.20 -10.72 7.66
CA GLU A 39 -1.15 -10.18 7.37
C GLU A 39 -1.29 -8.66 7.46
N THR A 40 -0.40 -7.96 8.15
CA THR A 40 -0.46 -6.52 8.43
C THR A 40 0.78 -5.75 8.01
N HIS A 41 1.85 -6.42 7.60
CA HIS A 41 3.12 -5.81 7.25
C HIS A 41 3.52 -6.13 5.81
N LEU A 42 3.79 -5.07 5.04
CA LEU A 42 4.37 -5.14 3.70
C LEU A 42 5.72 -4.44 3.69
N PHE A 43 6.66 -5.02 2.96
CA PHE A 43 7.96 -4.40 2.70
C PHE A 43 7.99 -3.88 1.27
N ILE A 44 8.21 -2.58 1.11
CA ILE A 44 8.13 -1.89 -0.18
C ILE A 44 9.45 -1.17 -0.54
N VAL A 45 9.59 -0.81 -1.81
CA VAL A 45 10.72 -0.03 -2.32
C VAL A 45 10.80 1.33 -1.62
N PRO A 46 12.01 1.79 -1.23
CA PRO A 46 12.18 3.07 -0.56
C PRO A 46 12.22 4.22 -1.58
N ASP A 47 11.21 4.31 -2.43
CA ASP A 47 11.03 5.39 -3.40
C ASP A 47 9.97 6.38 -2.91
N PRO A 48 10.32 7.66 -2.67
CA PRO A 48 9.37 8.68 -2.27
C PRO A 48 8.15 8.81 -3.20
N LYS A 49 8.31 8.54 -4.51
CA LYS A 49 7.20 8.56 -5.47
C LYS A 49 6.20 7.45 -5.21
N VAL A 50 6.68 6.28 -4.82
CA VAL A 50 5.85 5.12 -4.46
C VAL A 50 5.08 5.42 -3.17
N ILE A 51 5.74 5.98 -2.17
CA ILE A 51 5.10 6.33 -0.89
C ILE A 51 3.97 7.34 -1.14
N ALA A 52 4.25 8.43 -1.87
CA ALA A 52 3.24 9.43 -2.21
C ALA A 52 2.09 8.86 -3.07
N PHE A 53 2.39 7.91 -3.97
CA PHE A 53 1.37 7.22 -4.75
C PHE A 53 0.45 6.38 -3.87
N ILE A 54 1.02 5.63 -2.92
CA ILE A 54 0.28 4.81 -1.96
C ILE A 54 -0.59 5.69 -1.08
N GLU A 55 -0.04 6.77 -0.49
CA GLU A 55 -0.79 7.71 0.34
C GLU A 55 -2.00 8.28 -0.43
N LYS A 56 -1.77 8.79 -1.64
CA LYS A 56 -2.85 9.30 -2.50
C LYS A 56 -3.92 8.24 -2.80
N LYS A 57 -3.52 7.01 -3.09
CA LYS A 57 -4.47 5.92 -3.38
C LYS A 57 -5.27 5.51 -2.15
N MET A 58 -4.66 5.56 -0.97
CA MET A 58 -5.36 5.31 0.28
C MET A 58 -6.37 6.40 0.60
N ASP A 59 -6.05 7.68 0.34
CA ASP A 59 -7.00 8.78 0.51
C ASP A 59 -8.21 8.61 -0.43
N GLU A 60 -7.98 8.34 -1.72
CA GLU A 60 -9.04 8.06 -2.71
C GLU A 60 -9.91 6.86 -2.30
N TRP A 61 -9.28 5.80 -1.78
CA TRP A 61 -9.97 4.60 -1.31
C TRP A 61 -10.81 4.88 -0.06
N ASN A 62 -10.28 5.64 0.90
CA ASN A 62 -10.99 6.03 2.11
C ASN A 62 -12.19 6.92 1.78
N GLU A 63 -12.05 7.90 0.89
CA GLU A 63 -13.16 8.77 0.45
C GLU A 63 -14.28 7.97 -0.23
N THR A 64 -13.92 6.97 -1.05
CA THR A 64 -14.91 6.14 -1.75
C THR A 64 -15.63 5.17 -0.80
N ASN A 65 -14.96 4.74 0.27
CA ASN A 65 -15.47 3.73 1.21
C ASN A 65 -15.98 4.34 2.53
N THR A 66 -15.92 5.66 2.70
CA THR A 66 -16.56 6.34 3.84
C THR A 66 -17.99 6.72 3.49
N TYR A 67 -18.92 6.19 4.28
CA TYR A 67 -20.33 6.56 4.20
C TYR A 67 -20.50 8.05 4.53
N GLN A 68 -21.00 8.82 3.57
CA GLN A 68 -21.53 10.15 3.85
C GLN A 68 -23.01 10.02 4.20
N ALA A 69 -23.40 10.51 5.38
CA ALA A 69 -24.81 10.54 5.76
C ALA A 69 -25.59 11.33 4.72
N PRO A 70 -26.72 10.81 4.19
CA PRO A 70 -27.54 11.55 3.25
C PRO A 70 -28.02 12.83 3.94
N THR A 71 -27.61 13.98 3.42
CA THR A 71 -28.16 15.27 3.83
C THR A 71 -29.64 15.26 3.46
N GLN A 72 -30.50 15.28 4.49
CA GLN A 72 -31.94 15.50 4.35
C GLN A 72 -32.24 16.91 3.84
#